data_AF-A0A8I3ABF5-F1
#
_entry.id   AF-A0A8I3ABF5-F1
#
_cell.length_a   1.000
_cell.length_b   1.000
_cell.length_c   1.000
_cell.angle_alpha   90.00
_cell.angle_beta   90.00
_cell.angle_gamma   90.00
#
_symmetry.space_group_name_H-M   'P 1'
#
loop_
_entity.id
_entity.type
_entity.pdbx_description
1 polymer ?
#
loop_
_entity_poly.entity_id
_entity_poly.type
_entity_poly.pdbx_seq_one_letter_code
_entity_poly.pdbx_strand_id
1 'polypeptide(L)'
;MHSWAVDYPKNGNKVDIRDMPRSLIRFKPDWSMAENNTPQTSDYYKSDRALGHLFRNIVLEDMSNTPSSHQGNAEEQPISKVLWSHVRRHLSTSTRDQTRMAWIDSLYMTYREELTYTASTYSLSQVGGSKLCEEELVIGTILGKCTQRRYRSDRLYAMRENVGFLVQETKGQLVGRLEEIPENALKERLAVAWDVWLFSLDKAAQCLPPEDSFGLESFGLLGLGLVLECLERLRSLPPLPNPVRE
;
A
#
# COMPACT_ATOMS: atom_id res chain seq x y z
N MET A 1 -39.53 13.48 -6.89
CA MET A 1 -38.23 14.07 -7.30
C MET A 1 -37.80 13.58 -8.68
N HIS A 2 -37.94 12.29 -9.01
CA HIS A 2 -37.55 11.74 -10.33
C HIS A 2 -38.33 12.35 -11.52
N SER A 3 -39.57 12.81 -11.33
CA SER A 3 -40.35 13.45 -12.41
C SER A 3 -39.85 14.86 -12.75
N TRP A 4 -39.79 15.77 -11.78
CA TRP A 4 -39.43 17.18 -12.03
C TRP A 4 -37.97 17.38 -12.44
N ALA A 5 -37.03 16.60 -11.90
CA ALA A 5 -35.62 16.68 -12.29
C ALA A 5 -35.38 16.17 -13.72
N VAL A 6 -36.18 15.20 -14.19
CA VAL A 6 -36.11 14.66 -15.55
C VAL A 6 -36.77 15.58 -16.57
N ASP A 7 -37.78 16.36 -16.16
CA ASP A 7 -38.49 17.29 -17.03
C ASP A 7 -37.78 18.66 -17.19
N TYR A 8 -36.75 18.96 -16.39
CA TYR A 8 -35.97 20.20 -16.50
C TYR A 8 -35.40 20.46 -17.91
N PRO A 9 -34.70 19.52 -18.57
CA PRO A 9 -34.19 19.72 -19.92
C PRO A 9 -35.28 19.85 -21.00
N LYS A 10 -36.52 19.44 -20.70
CA LYS A 10 -37.66 19.53 -21.65
C LYS A 10 -38.45 20.81 -21.50
N ASN A 11 -38.70 21.23 -20.26
CA ASN A 11 -39.65 22.31 -19.95
C ASN A 11 -38.97 23.58 -19.43
N GLY A 12 -37.66 23.54 -19.12
CA GLY A 12 -36.90 24.70 -18.60
C GLY A 12 -37.28 25.15 -17.18
N ASN A 13 -38.21 24.45 -16.53
CA ASN A 13 -38.70 24.79 -15.20
C ASN A 13 -37.68 24.41 -14.12
N LYS A 14 -36.93 25.40 -13.63
CA LYS A 14 -35.93 25.22 -12.55
C LYS A 14 -36.58 24.62 -11.31
N VAL A 15 -35.93 23.62 -10.72
CA VAL A 15 -36.35 23.03 -9.45
C VAL A 15 -36.05 24.02 -8.33
N ASP A 16 -37.06 24.51 -7.62
CA ASP A 16 -36.86 25.31 -6.41
C ASP A 16 -36.33 24.42 -5.28
N ILE A 17 -35.17 24.78 -4.74
CA ILE A 17 -34.50 24.07 -3.66
C ILE A 17 -35.32 24.15 -2.37
N ARG A 18 -36.14 25.19 -2.20
CA ARG A 18 -36.99 25.39 -1.03
C ARG A 18 -38.13 24.37 -0.95
N ASP A 19 -38.62 23.94 -2.12
CA ASP A 19 -39.68 22.94 -2.27
C ASP A 19 -39.14 21.51 -2.26
N MET A 20 -37.83 21.33 -2.09
CA MET A 20 -37.22 20.02 -2.10
C MET A 20 -37.66 19.22 -0.86
N PRO A 21 -38.16 17.98 -1.02
CA PRO A 21 -38.51 17.14 0.10
C PRO A 21 -37.26 16.91 0.95
N ARG A 22 -37.30 17.39 2.19
CA ARG A 22 -36.22 17.20 3.16
C ARG A 22 -36.30 15.79 3.72
N SER A 23 -35.15 15.26 4.10
CA SER A 23 -35.12 13.97 4.82
C SER A 23 -35.93 14.12 6.11
N LEU A 24 -37.02 13.35 6.23
CA LEU A 24 -37.86 13.30 7.43
C LEU A 24 -37.10 12.73 8.64
N ILE A 25 -36.06 11.93 8.38
CA ILE A 25 -35.25 11.27 9.39
C ILE A 25 -33.82 11.79 9.23
N ARG A 26 -33.21 12.25 10.34
CA ARG A 26 -31.82 12.73 10.35
C ARG A 26 -30.83 11.59 10.08
N PHE A 27 -31.14 10.40 10.57
CA PHE A 27 -30.31 9.20 10.47
C PHE A 27 -30.41 8.55 9.10
N LYS A 28 -29.27 8.07 8.59
CA LYS A 28 -29.21 7.30 7.34
C LYS A 28 -29.45 5.82 7.61
N PRO A 29 -29.93 5.04 6.63
CA PRO A 29 -30.01 3.60 6.80
C PRO A 29 -28.60 2.99 6.89
N ASP A 30 -28.45 1.94 7.69
CA ASP A 30 -27.21 1.19 7.92
C ASP A 30 -26.56 0.63 6.66
N TRP A 31 -27.32 0.17 5.66
CA TRP A 31 -26.75 -0.28 4.38
C TRP A 31 -26.03 0.81 3.57
N SER A 32 -26.20 2.09 3.93
CA SER A 32 -25.46 3.21 3.34
C SER A 32 -24.12 3.50 4.04
N MET A 33 -23.78 2.74 5.08
CA MET A 33 -22.57 2.93 5.87
C MET A 33 -21.30 2.64 5.05
N ALA A 34 -20.16 3.16 5.50
CA ALA A 34 -18.86 2.76 4.95
C ALA A 34 -18.55 1.32 5.40
N GLU A 35 -17.93 0.52 4.51
CA GLU A 35 -17.54 -0.85 4.80
C GLU A 35 -16.31 -0.92 5.73
N ASN A 36 -15.61 0.22 5.90
CA ASN A 36 -14.30 0.30 6.51
C ASN A 36 -14.38 1.08 7.84
N ASN A 37 -14.08 0.37 8.94
CA ASN A 37 -13.71 0.78 10.30
C ASN A 37 -14.55 1.83 11.09
N THR A 38 -15.07 1.31 12.21
CA THR A 38 -15.72 1.95 13.36
C THR A 38 -16.63 3.14 13.05
N PRO A 39 -17.86 2.87 12.61
CA PRO A 39 -18.90 3.88 12.57
C PRO A 39 -19.24 4.32 14.00
N GLN A 40 -19.33 5.63 14.26
CA GLN A 40 -20.18 6.08 15.36
C GLN A 40 -21.61 5.61 15.05
N THR A 41 -22.06 4.58 15.78
CA THR A 41 -23.37 3.92 15.61
C THR A 41 -24.54 4.90 15.72
N SER A 42 -24.30 6.11 16.24
CA SER A 42 -25.30 7.15 16.46
C SER A 42 -25.91 7.75 15.18
N ASP A 43 -25.24 7.67 14.03
CA ASP A 43 -25.69 8.36 12.81
C ASP A 43 -26.55 7.50 11.87
N TYR A 44 -26.68 6.20 12.18
CA TYR A 44 -27.32 5.21 11.32
C TYR A 44 -28.45 4.49 12.04
N TYR A 45 -29.58 4.28 11.37
CA TYR A 45 -30.66 3.42 11.86
C TYR A 45 -30.59 2.06 11.17
N LYS A 46 -30.95 1.00 11.90
CA LYS A 46 -31.06 -0.36 11.39
C LYS A 46 -32.24 -0.44 10.42
N SER A 47 -31.99 -0.66 9.13
CA SER A 47 -33.06 -0.78 8.14
C SER A 47 -33.65 -2.18 8.14
N ASP A 48 -34.99 -2.28 8.22
CA ASP A 48 -35.76 -3.53 8.09
C ASP A 48 -36.04 -3.92 6.62
N ARG A 49 -35.48 -3.17 5.66
CA ARG A 49 -35.58 -3.53 4.24
C ARG A 49 -34.62 -4.68 3.93
N ALA A 50 -34.94 -5.45 2.87
CA ALA A 50 -34.09 -6.55 2.39
C ALA A 50 -32.61 -6.15 2.25
N LEU A 51 -32.33 -4.93 1.78
CA LEU A 51 -30.97 -4.41 1.63
C LEU A 51 -30.24 -4.26 2.98
N GLY A 52 -30.93 -3.85 4.04
CA GLY A 52 -30.36 -3.81 5.39
C GLY A 52 -30.03 -5.20 5.91
N HIS A 53 -30.89 -6.19 5.66
CA HIS A 53 -30.61 -7.59 6.03
C HIS A 53 -29.40 -8.15 5.27
N LEU A 54 -29.33 -7.92 3.95
CA LEU A 54 -28.19 -8.35 3.15
C LEU A 54 -26.88 -7.70 3.60
N PHE A 55 -26.89 -6.40 3.85
CA PHE A 55 -25.71 -5.67 4.33
C PHE A 55 -25.14 -6.27 5.63
N ARG A 56 -26.00 -6.62 6.59
CA ARG A 56 -25.59 -7.23 7.87
C ARG A 56 -25.17 -8.70 7.75
N ASN A 57 -25.57 -9.38 6.68
CA ASN A 57 -25.22 -10.78 6.44
C ASN A 57 -23.85 -10.93 5.76
N ILE A 58 -23.27 -9.84 5.23
CA ILE A 58 -21.92 -9.84 4.66
C ILE A 58 -20.95 -9.51 5.79
N VAL A 59 -20.28 -10.55 6.29
CA VAL A 59 -19.12 -10.38 7.17
C VAL A 59 -17.90 -10.37 6.26
N LEU A 60 -17.28 -9.21 6.09
CA LEU A 60 -15.97 -9.13 5.48
C LEU A 60 -14.96 -9.57 6.54
N GLU A 61 -14.26 -10.67 6.30
CA GLU A 61 -13.11 -11.03 7.12
C GLU A 61 -12.04 -9.96 6.92
N ASP A 62 -11.58 -9.34 8.00
CA ASP A 62 -10.38 -8.52 7.94
C ASP A 62 -9.21 -9.43 7.53
N MET A 63 -8.59 -9.15 6.38
CA MET A 63 -7.43 -9.90 5.89
C MET A 63 -6.23 -9.84 6.85
N SER A 64 -6.27 -8.99 7.89
CA SER A 64 -5.27 -8.95 8.96
C SER A 64 -5.17 -10.26 9.76
N ASN A 65 -6.17 -11.14 9.68
CA ASN A 65 -6.20 -12.40 10.42
C ASN A 65 -5.71 -13.62 9.63
N THR A 66 -5.32 -13.50 8.36
CA THR A 66 -4.53 -14.58 7.77
C THR A 66 -3.18 -14.59 8.49
N PRO A 67 -2.84 -15.64 9.27
CA PRO A 67 -1.50 -15.71 9.83
C PRO A 67 -0.55 -15.71 8.65
N SER A 68 0.22 -14.63 8.50
CA SER A 68 1.28 -14.54 7.53
C SER A 68 2.15 -15.77 7.78
N SER A 69 2.10 -16.75 6.88
CA SER A 69 2.77 -18.05 7.02
C SER A 69 4.30 -17.91 6.88
N HIS A 70 4.86 -16.79 7.31
CA HIS A 70 6.29 -16.51 7.32
C HIS A 70 6.97 -17.00 8.61
N GLN A 71 6.43 -18.06 9.23
CA GLN A 71 7.16 -18.86 10.21
C GLN A 71 8.17 -19.75 9.48
N GLY A 72 9.26 -19.16 9.01
CA GLY A 72 10.35 -19.84 8.34
C GLY A 72 11.54 -18.91 8.19
N ASN A 73 12.74 -19.46 8.13
CA ASN A 73 13.95 -18.65 7.93
C ASN A 73 13.80 -17.81 6.64
N ALA A 74 14.33 -16.57 6.61
CA ALA A 74 14.20 -15.69 5.43
C ALA A 74 14.68 -16.35 4.12
N GLU A 75 15.63 -17.27 4.21
CA GLU A 75 16.18 -18.06 3.11
C GLU A 75 15.27 -19.21 2.64
N GLU A 76 14.32 -19.65 3.47
CA GLU A 76 13.37 -20.74 3.18
C GLU A 76 12.12 -20.26 2.46
N GLN A 77 11.88 -18.94 2.43
CA GLN A 77 10.80 -18.34 1.66
C GLN A 77 10.92 -18.74 0.17
N PRO A 78 9.81 -19.10 -0.50
CA PRO A 78 9.85 -19.64 -1.86
C PRO A 78 10.49 -18.68 -2.86
N ILE A 79 10.20 -17.38 -2.72
CA ILE A 79 10.79 -16.31 -3.55
C ILE A 79 12.30 -16.24 -3.32
N SER A 80 12.73 -16.20 -2.05
CA SER A 80 14.15 -16.19 -1.68
C SER A 80 14.89 -17.39 -2.26
N LYS A 81 14.31 -18.59 -2.15
CA LYS A 81 14.90 -19.84 -2.65
C LYS A 81 15.12 -19.83 -4.16
N VAL A 82 14.14 -19.34 -4.93
CA VAL A 82 14.24 -19.24 -6.39
C VAL A 82 15.33 -18.23 -6.76
N LEU A 83 15.27 -17.02 -6.19
CA LEU A 83 16.20 -15.94 -6.50
C LEU A 83 17.63 -16.24 -6.04
N TRP A 84 17.80 -16.97 -4.94
CA TRP A 84 19.12 -17.33 -4.41
C TRP A 84 19.99 -18.05 -5.44
N SER A 85 19.39 -18.90 -6.28
CA SER A 85 20.10 -19.63 -7.33
C SER A 85 20.77 -18.71 -8.38
N HIS A 86 20.23 -17.49 -8.54
CA HIS A 86 20.75 -16.44 -9.42
C HIS A 86 21.68 -15.50 -8.65
N VAL A 87 21.26 -15.04 -7.47
CA VAL A 87 22.01 -14.11 -6.62
C VAL A 87 23.37 -14.69 -6.20
N ARG A 88 23.42 -15.97 -5.79
CA ARG A 88 24.66 -16.63 -5.33
C ARG A 88 25.76 -16.71 -6.39
N ARG A 89 25.43 -16.59 -7.68
CA ARG A 89 26.43 -16.60 -8.77
C ARG A 89 27.25 -15.31 -8.79
N HIS A 90 26.71 -14.24 -8.22
CA HIS A 90 27.29 -12.90 -8.25
C HIS A 90 27.80 -12.45 -6.87
N LEU A 91 27.33 -13.07 -5.78
CA LEU A 91 27.81 -12.82 -4.43
C LEU A 91 28.99 -13.74 -4.09
N SER A 92 30.21 -13.19 -4.15
CA SER A 92 31.41 -13.85 -3.63
C SER A 92 31.42 -13.75 -2.10
N THR A 93 30.88 -14.75 -1.39
CA THR A 93 31.05 -14.92 0.08
C THR A 93 30.90 -13.63 0.90
N SER A 94 30.00 -12.73 0.50
CA SER A 94 29.82 -11.45 1.18
C SER A 94 29.09 -11.72 2.48
N THR A 95 29.86 -11.88 3.56
CA THR A 95 29.31 -11.97 4.92
C THR A 95 28.47 -10.72 5.16
N ARG A 96 27.24 -10.90 5.66
CA ARG A 96 26.40 -9.81 6.18
C ARG A 96 27.22 -9.01 7.20
N ASP A 97 27.65 -7.83 6.80
CA ASP A 97 28.40 -6.91 7.66
C ASP A 97 27.43 -6.27 8.66
N GLN A 98 27.74 -6.36 9.96
CA GLN A 98 26.93 -5.76 11.03
C GLN A 98 26.78 -4.25 10.84
N THR A 99 27.80 -3.57 10.33
CA THR A 99 27.76 -2.13 10.07
C THR A 99 26.74 -1.80 8.97
N ARG A 100 26.74 -2.58 7.89
CA ARG A 100 25.77 -2.47 6.81
C ARG A 100 24.34 -2.76 7.29
N MET A 101 24.15 -3.78 8.11
CA MET A 101 22.84 -4.12 8.67
C MET A 101 22.30 -3.03 9.60
N ALA A 102 23.15 -2.43 10.44
CA ALA A 102 22.76 -1.32 11.31
C ALA A 102 22.38 -0.07 10.50
N TRP A 103 23.09 0.19 9.39
CA TRP A 103 22.72 1.26 8.46
C TRP A 103 21.39 0.99 7.74
N ILE A 104 21.15 -0.25 7.28
CA ILE A 104 19.86 -0.65 6.68
C ILE A 104 18.73 -0.45 7.70
N ASP A 105 18.94 -0.82 8.97
CA ASP A 105 17.95 -0.62 10.03
C ASP A 105 17.64 0.87 10.25
N SER A 106 18.68 1.72 10.32
CA SER A 106 18.49 3.17 10.42
C SER A 106 17.72 3.74 9.22
N LEU A 107 18.03 3.27 8.00
CA LEU A 107 17.33 3.72 6.80
C LEU A 107 15.86 3.26 6.78
N TYR A 108 15.60 2.03 7.24
CA TYR A 108 14.25 1.53 7.45
C TYR A 108 13.46 2.39 8.44
N MET A 109 14.08 2.82 9.56
CA MET A 109 13.40 3.69 10.52
C MET A 109 13.01 5.02 9.90
N THR A 110 13.91 5.68 9.17
CA THR A 110 13.59 6.91 8.43
C THR A 110 12.47 6.69 7.41
N TYR A 111 12.56 5.60 6.62
CA TYR A 111 11.52 5.26 5.65
C TYR A 111 10.15 5.06 6.31
N ARG A 112 10.11 4.32 7.42
CA ARG A 112 8.89 4.06 8.21
C ARG A 112 8.30 5.36 8.76
N GLU A 113 9.12 6.23 9.33
CA GLU A 113 8.66 7.50 9.90
C GLU A 113 8.02 8.39 8.84
N GLU A 114 8.68 8.56 7.69
CA GLU A 114 8.16 9.34 6.55
C GLU A 114 6.90 8.72 5.94
N LEU A 115 6.86 7.39 5.82
CA LEU A 115 5.68 6.68 5.34
C LEU A 115 4.50 6.83 6.30
N THR A 116 4.75 6.76 7.61
CA THR A 116 3.73 6.94 8.66
C THR A 116 3.20 8.38 8.68
N TYR A 117 4.09 9.36 8.52
CA TYR A 117 3.72 10.75 8.38
C TYR A 117 2.85 10.98 7.14
N THR A 118 3.23 10.39 6.01
CA THR A 118 2.45 10.42 4.76
C THR A 118 1.07 9.78 4.95
N ALA A 119 1.00 8.60 5.57
CA ALA A 119 -0.23 7.88 5.86
C ALA A 119 -1.23 8.74 6.64
N SER A 120 -0.73 9.47 7.64
CA SER A 120 -1.54 10.34 8.50
C SER A 120 -1.93 11.64 7.77
N THR A 121 -1.03 12.21 6.98
CA THR A 121 -1.22 13.50 6.30
C THR A 121 -2.27 13.44 5.19
N TYR A 122 -2.34 12.33 4.44
CA TYR A 122 -3.24 12.19 3.29
C TYR A 122 -4.50 11.37 3.59
N SER A 123 -4.73 10.98 4.85
CA SER A 123 -6.01 10.42 5.29
C SER A 123 -7.17 11.36 4.97
N LEU A 124 -8.28 10.79 4.51
CA LEU A 124 -9.51 11.54 4.20
C LEU A 124 -10.41 11.72 5.43
N SER A 125 -10.14 10.99 6.51
CA SER A 125 -10.87 11.11 7.76
C SER A 125 -10.22 12.18 8.65
N GLN A 126 -11.05 12.96 9.34
CA GLN A 126 -10.59 13.94 10.34
C GLN A 126 -10.61 13.38 11.77
N VAL A 127 -10.94 12.09 11.92
CA VAL A 127 -10.89 11.42 13.22
C VAL A 127 -9.42 11.21 13.59
N GLY A 128 -9.05 11.61 14.80
CA GLY A 128 -7.71 11.40 15.34
C GLY A 128 -7.33 9.92 15.31
N GLY A 129 -6.13 9.62 14.81
CA GLY A 129 -5.63 8.25 14.64
C GLY A 129 -6.04 7.57 13.32
N SER A 130 -6.84 8.21 12.47
CA SER A 130 -7.07 7.67 11.12
C SER A 130 -5.85 7.90 10.22
N LYS A 131 -5.27 6.80 9.73
CA LYS A 131 -4.16 6.80 8.77
C LYS A 131 -4.48 5.89 7.61
N LEU A 132 -3.87 6.16 6.46
CA LEU A 132 -3.92 5.24 5.33
C LEU A 132 -3.18 3.95 5.67
N CYS A 133 -3.65 2.83 5.11
CA CYS A 133 -2.97 1.55 5.18
C CYS A 133 -1.71 1.55 4.31
N GLU A 134 -0.78 0.63 4.57
CA GLU A 134 0.47 0.53 3.80
C GLU A 134 0.18 0.19 2.33
N GLU A 135 -0.78 -0.69 2.09
CA GLU A 135 -1.21 -1.12 0.76
C GLU A 135 -1.84 0.04 -0.02
N GLU A 136 -2.57 0.92 0.67
CA GLU A 136 -3.11 2.15 0.06
C GLU A 136 -1.98 3.04 -0.46
N LEU A 137 -0.92 3.22 0.33
CA LEU A 137 0.24 4.01 -0.06
C LEU A 137 1.03 3.37 -1.21
N VAL A 138 1.30 2.06 -1.11
CA VAL A 138 2.08 1.30 -2.10
C VAL A 138 1.37 1.24 -3.45
N ILE A 139 0.07 0.96 -3.46
CA ILE A 139 -0.74 0.92 -4.68
C ILE A 139 -1.00 2.36 -5.18
N GLY A 140 -0.90 3.35 -4.30
CA GLY A 140 -1.18 4.74 -4.61
C GLY A 140 -2.69 4.98 -4.73
N THR A 141 -3.50 4.42 -3.85
CA THR A 141 -4.95 4.64 -3.81
C THR A 141 -5.40 4.99 -2.41
N ILE A 142 -6.60 5.58 -2.28
CA ILE A 142 -7.22 5.82 -0.98
C ILE A 142 -8.60 5.19 -1.04
N LEU A 143 -8.87 4.14 -0.27
CA LEU A 143 -10.14 3.43 -0.27
C LEU A 143 -11.24 4.21 0.47
N GLY A 144 -10.86 5.02 1.46
CA GLY A 144 -11.78 5.82 2.28
C GLY A 144 -12.84 6.59 1.49
N LYS A 145 -14.12 6.44 1.84
CA LYS A 145 -15.25 7.12 1.18
C LYS A 145 -15.14 8.64 1.39
N CYS A 146 -15.25 9.41 0.31
CA CYS A 146 -15.26 10.87 0.35
C CYS A 146 -16.36 11.42 -0.56
N THR A 147 -17.17 12.34 -0.05
CA THR A 147 -18.23 13.00 -0.83
C THR A 147 -17.67 14.02 -1.83
N GLN A 148 -16.50 14.60 -1.53
CA GLN A 148 -15.82 15.58 -2.37
C GLN A 148 -14.77 14.90 -3.27
N ARG A 149 -15.19 14.50 -4.47
CA ARG A 149 -14.31 13.80 -5.44
C ARG A 149 -13.03 14.57 -5.78
N ARG A 150 -13.13 15.90 -5.94
CA ARG A 150 -11.98 16.76 -6.23
C ARG A 150 -10.94 16.70 -5.10
N TYR A 151 -11.39 16.88 -3.86
CA TYR A 151 -10.51 16.81 -2.69
C TYR A 151 -9.76 15.47 -2.62
N ARG A 152 -10.47 14.36 -2.84
CA ARG A 152 -9.87 13.02 -2.90
C ARG A 152 -8.85 12.89 -4.03
N SER A 153 -9.16 13.40 -5.21
CA SER A 153 -8.24 13.36 -6.36
C SER A 153 -6.96 14.14 -6.08
N ASP A 154 -7.09 15.35 -5.54
CA ASP A 154 -5.95 16.21 -5.21
C ASP A 154 -5.07 15.57 -4.13
N ARG A 155 -5.69 14.99 -3.09
CA ARG A 155 -4.98 14.22 -2.05
C ARG A 155 -4.26 13.00 -2.60
N LEU A 156 -4.92 12.23 -3.45
CA LEU A 156 -4.34 11.04 -4.05
C LEU A 156 -3.15 11.37 -4.95
N TYR A 157 -3.25 12.46 -5.72
CA TYR A 157 -2.12 12.95 -6.52
C TYR A 157 -0.93 13.32 -5.64
N ALA A 158 -1.14 14.18 -4.63
CA ALA A 158 -0.07 14.64 -3.75
C ALA A 158 0.54 13.51 -2.91
N MET A 159 -0.27 12.55 -2.48
CA MET A 159 0.19 11.35 -1.79
C MET A 159 1.10 10.51 -2.69
N ARG A 160 0.70 10.25 -3.95
CA ARG A 160 1.53 9.49 -4.90
C ARG A 160 2.86 10.18 -5.19
N GLU A 161 2.84 11.49 -5.33
CA GLU A 161 4.03 12.30 -5.54
C GLU A 161 4.99 12.17 -4.35
N ASN A 162 4.50 12.34 -3.12
CA ASN A 162 5.32 12.21 -1.91
C ASN A 162 5.89 10.79 -1.72
N VAL A 163 5.05 9.76 -1.81
CA VAL A 163 5.50 8.35 -1.75
C VAL A 163 6.51 8.05 -2.85
N GLY A 164 6.28 8.58 -4.06
CA GLY A 164 7.21 8.47 -5.18
C GLY A 164 8.59 9.05 -4.87
N PHE A 165 8.64 10.25 -4.28
CA PHE A 165 9.90 10.86 -3.83
C PHE A 165 10.58 10.04 -2.75
N LEU A 166 9.84 9.60 -1.71
CA LEU A 166 10.37 8.79 -0.63
C LEU A 166 11.03 7.50 -1.14
N VAL A 167 10.35 6.81 -2.07
CA VAL A 167 10.85 5.58 -2.70
C VAL A 167 12.12 5.84 -3.50
N GLN A 168 12.15 6.91 -4.32
CA GLN A 168 13.33 7.24 -5.12
C GLN A 168 14.53 7.62 -4.25
N GLU A 169 14.29 8.39 -3.18
CA GLU A 169 15.33 8.77 -2.22
C GLU A 169 15.89 7.54 -1.51
N THR A 170 15.02 6.66 -1.01
CA THR A 170 15.44 5.43 -0.32
C THR A 170 16.23 4.51 -1.26
N LYS A 171 15.77 4.33 -2.51
CA LYS A 171 16.52 3.59 -3.53
C LYS A 171 17.88 4.23 -3.83
N GLY A 172 17.91 5.55 -3.94
CA GLY A 172 19.13 6.33 -4.16
C GLY A 172 20.16 6.14 -3.04
N GLN A 173 19.71 6.10 -1.79
CA GLN A 173 20.59 5.83 -0.65
C GLN A 173 21.07 4.38 -0.61
N LEU A 174 20.19 3.41 -0.92
CA LEU A 174 20.54 1.99 -0.91
C LEU A 174 21.58 1.64 -1.98
N VAL A 175 21.31 2.07 -3.21
CA VAL A 175 21.99 1.53 -4.38
C VAL A 175 22.57 2.61 -5.28
N GLY A 176 22.12 3.85 -5.15
CA GLY A 176 22.43 4.92 -6.08
C GLY A 176 21.67 4.77 -7.41
N ARG A 177 22.10 5.51 -8.43
CA ARG A 177 21.55 5.41 -9.78
C ARG A 177 22.14 4.22 -10.50
N LEU A 178 21.44 3.10 -10.49
CA LEU A 178 21.92 1.86 -11.11
C LEU A 178 22.31 1.98 -12.60
N GLU A 179 21.76 2.95 -13.33
CA GLU A 179 22.07 3.24 -14.73
C GLU A 179 23.51 3.74 -14.94
N GLU A 180 24.08 4.39 -13.92
CA GLU A 180 25.40 5.02 -13.98
C GLU A 180 26.50 4.12 -13.38
N ILE A 181 26.11 2.95 -12.84
CA ILE A 181 27.00 2.08 -12.06
C ILE A 181 27.67 1.03 -12.95
N PRO A 182 29.02 0.89 -12.90
CA PRO A 182 29.72 -0.13 -13.67
C PRO A 182 29.41 -1.54 -13.14
N GLU A 183 29.48 -2.54 -14.02
CA GLU A 183 29.05 -3.92 -13.74
C GLU A 183 29.76 -4.57 -12.53
N ASN A 184 31.02 -4.20 -12.28
CA ASN A 184 31.79 -4.65 -11.12
C ASN A 184 31.19 -4.17 -9.79
N ALA A 185 30.75 -2.91 -9.72
CA ALA A 185 30.09 -2.33 -8.55
C ALA A 185 28.63 -2.79 -8.40
N LEU A 186 28.01 -3.25 -9.49
CA LEU A 186 26.63 -3.74 -9.47
C LEU A 186 26.46 -5.02 -8.62
N LYS A 187 27.51 -5.81 -8.44
CA LYS A 187 27.50 -6.97 -7.52
C LYS A 187 27.40 -6.56 -6.06
N GLU A 188 28.08 -5.49 -5.67
CA GLU A 188 27.98 -4.94 -4.31
C GLU A 188 26.59 -4.35 -4.06
N ARG A 189 26.03 -3.68 -5.08
CA ARG A 189 24.66 -3.18 -5.08
C ARG A 189 23.61 -4.28 -4.94
N LEU A 190 23.80 -5.39 -5.66
CA LEU A 190 22.98 -6.58 -5.52
C LEU A 190 23.06 -7.14 -4.09
N ALA A 191 24.24 -7.14 -3.47
CA ALA A 191 24.42 -7.59 -2.08
C ALA A 191 23.62 -6.74 -1.09
N VAL A 192 23.66 -5.41 -1.24
CA VAL A 192 22.87 -4.47 -0.42
C VAL A 192 21.38 -4.72 -0.61
N ALA A 193 20.91 -4.80 -1.87
CA ALA A 193 19.50 -5.03 -2.16
C ALA A 193 18.99 -6.37 -1.61
N TRP A 194 19.82 -7.41 -1.70
CA TRP A 194 19.52 -8.72 -1.12
C TRP A 194 19.44 -8.68 0.40
N ASP A 195 20.35 -7.95 1.06
CA ASP A 195 20.33 -7.78 2.50
C ASP A 195 19.10 -7.01 2.98
N VAL A 196 18.62 -6.02 2.22
CA VAL A 196 17.36 -5.31 2.49
C VAL A 196 16.16 -6.26 2.43
N TRP A 197 16.10 -7.09 1.38
CA TRP A 197 15.05 -8.10 1.25
C TRP A 197 15.07 -9.06 2.45
N LEU A 198 16.23 -9.66 2.75
CA LEU A 198 16.35 -10.56 3.89
C LEU A 198 16.08 -9.86 5.23
N PHE A 199 16.51 -8.60 5.39
CA PHE A 199 16.25 -7.79 6.58
C PHE A 199 14.74 -7.66 6.82
N SER A 200 13.96 -7.38 5.77
CA SER A 200 12.51 -7.26 5.89
C SER A 200 11.86 -8.57 6.35
N LEU A 201 12.31 -9.70 5.82
CA LEU A 201 11.83 -11.03 6.21
C LEU A 201 12.23 -11.40 7.65
N ASP A 202 13.48 -11.15 8.02
CA ASP A 202 14.01 -11.42 9.36
C ASP A 202 13.29 -10.59 10.41
N LYS A 203 12.97 -9.32 10.11
CA LYS A 203 12.17 -8.46 10.99
C LYS A 203 10.70 -8.88 11.03
N ALA A 204 10.11 -9.30 9.92
CA ALA A 204 8.72 -9.74 9.89
C ALA A 204 8.52 -11.00 10.75
N ALA A 205 9.51 -11.89 10.78
CA ALA A 205 9.50 -13.08 11.64
C ALA A 205 9.53 -12.77 13.15
N GLN A 206 9.96 -11.57 13.57
CA GLN A 206 10.07 -11.18 14.98
C GLN A 206 8.73 -10.87 15.65
N CYS A 207 7.59 -11.04 14.97
CA CYS A 207 6.23 -10.85 15.51
C CYS A 207 6.08 -9.49 16.22
N LEU A 208 6.52 -8.43 15.54
CA LEU A 208 6.44 -7.06 16.02
C LEU A 208 4.97 -6.59 16.15
N PRO A 209 4.69 -5.62 17.04
CA PRO A 209 3.40 -4.93 17.05
C PRO A 209 3.08 -4.32 15.68
N PRO A 210 1.78 -4.19 15.31
CA PRO A 210 1.37 -3.68 13.99
C PRO A 210 1.85 -2.25 13.70
N GLU A 211 2.13 -1.45 14.73
CA GLU A 211 2.71 -0.12 14.55
C GLU A 211 4.19 -0.15 14.18
N ASP A 212 4.92 -1.17 14.64
CA ASP A 212 6.35 -1.37 14.39
C ASP A 212 6.64 -2.13 13.10
N SER A 213 5.65 -2.89 12.60
CA SER A 213 5.70 -3.54 11.29
C SER A 213 5.30 -2.65 10.13
N PHE A 214 4.71 -1.47 10.38
CA PHE A 214 4.26 -0.56 9.32
C PHE A 214 5.44 -0.09 8.47
N GLY A 215 5.33 -0.24 7.14
CA GLY A 215 6.38 0.08 6.19
C GLY A 215 7.38 -1.05 5.94
N LEU A 216 7.31 -2.16 6.69
CA LEU A 216 8.27 -3.25 6.56
C LEU A 216 8.08 -4.03 5.27
N GLU A 217 6.84 -4.30 4.89
CA GLU A 217 6.52 -5.07 3.69
C GLU A 217 6.89 -4.30 2.42
N SER A 218 6.52 -3.02 2.37
CA SER A 218 6.87 -2.10 1.28
C SER A 218 8.38 -1.88 1.17
N PHE A 219 9.09 -1.76 2.30
CA PHE A 219 10.54 -1.71 2.32
C PHE A 219 11.16 -3.02 1.78
N GLY A 220 10.58 -4.16 2.11
CA GLY A 220 10.94 -5.46 1.53
C GLY A 220 10.72 -5.50 0.02
N LEU A 221 9.57 -5.01 -0.48
CA LEU A 221 9.29 -4.89 -1.90
C LEU A 221 10.28 -3.97 -2.63
N LEU A 222 10.77 -2.92 -1.97
CA LEU A 222 11.85 -2.09 -2.52
C LEU A 222 13.14 -2.90 -2.69
N GLY A 223 13.55 -3.64 -1.66
CA GLY A 223 14.70 -4.55 -1.75
C GLY A 223 14.55 -5.58 -2.86
N LEU A 224 13.40 -6.24 -2.95
CA LEU A 224 13.09 -7.22 -3.99
C LEU A 224 13.14 -6.60 -5.39
N GLY A 225 12.55 -5.42 -5.57
CA GLY A 225 12.59 -4.69 -6.84
C GLY A 225 14.03 -4.37 -7.26
N LEU A 226 14.85 -3.90 -6.32
CA LEU A 226 16.27 -3.61 -6.58
C LEU A 226 17.08 -4.87 -6.91
N VAL A 227 16.79 -6.00 -6.26
CA VAL A 227 17.41 -7.30 -6.59
C VAL A 227 17.09 -7.67 -8.04
N LEU A 228 15.83 -7.62 -8.45
CA LEU A 228 15.42 -7.94 -9.82
C LEU A 228 16.08 -7.01 -10.83
N GLU A 229 16.12 -5.71 -10.55
CA GLU A 229 16.74 -4.70 -11.42
C GLU A 229 18.26 -4.93 -11.58
N CYS A 230 18.95 -5.33 -10.50
CA CYS A 230 20.36 -5.71 -10.55
C CYS A 230 20.56 -7.00 -11.36
N LEU A 231 19.74 -8.03 -11.13
CA LEU A 231 19.85 -9.32 -11.82
C LEU A 231 19.55 -9.21 -13.32
N GLU A 232 18.61 -8.34 -13.70
CA GLU A 232 18.29 -8.01 -15.10
C GLU A 232 19.50 -7.37 -15.78
N ARG A 233 20.14 -6.37 -15.15
CA ARG A 233 21.36 -5.75 -15.70
C ARG A 233 22.55 -6.71 -15.80
N LEU A 234 22.68 -7.64 -14.86
CA LEU A 234 23.67 -8.73 -14.91
C LEU A 234 23.31 -9.82 -15.93
N ARG A 235 22.16 -9.71 -16.62
CA ARG A 235 21.63 -10.70 -17.59
C ARG A 235 21.56 -12.10 -17.00
N SER A 236 21.23 -12.17 -15.72
CA SER A 236 21.22 -13.41 -14.93
C SER A 236 19.82 -14.01 -14.76
N LEU A 237 18.78 -13.26 -15.14
CA LEU A 237 17.41 -13.72 -15.21
C LEU A 237 17.14 -14.48 -16.52
N PRO A 238 16.31 -15.53 -16.50
CA PRO A 238 15.88 -16.18 -17.72
C PRO A 238 15.15 -15.18 -18.64
N PRO A 239 15.33 -15.26 -19.96
CA PRO A 239 14.55 -14.43 -20.88
C PRO A 239 13.06 -14.70 -20.63
N LEU A 240 12.27 -13.62 -20.54
CA LEU A 240 10.82 -13.76 -20.43
C LEU A 240 10.32 -14.62 -21.61
N PRO A 241 9.46 -15.63 -21.36
CA PRO A 241 8.87 -16.38 -22.44
C PRO A 241 8.16 -15.40 -23.37
N ASN A 242 8.51 -15.42 -24.65
CA ASN A 242 7.85 -14.60 -25.66
C ASN A 242 6.34 -14.77 -25.50
N PRO A 243 5.55 -13.68 -25.45
CA PRO A 243 4.11 -13.79 -25.36
C PRO A 243 3.67 -14.61 -26.57
N VAL A 244 3.13 -15.80 -26.30
CA VAL A 244 2.49 -16.64 -27.29
C VAL A 244 1.39 -15.76 -27.89
N ARG A 245 1.58 -15.36 -29.16
CA ARG A 245 0.51 -14.72 -29.92
C ARG A 245 -0.56 -15.79 -30.11
N GLU A 246 -1.58 -15.76 -29.25
CA GLU A 246 -2.87 -16.41 -29.52
C GLU A 246 -3.68 -15.57 -30.50
#